data_AF-A0A2K3KAB9-F1
#
_entry.id   AF-A0A2K3KAB9-F1
#
_cell.length_a   1.000
_cell.length_b   1.000
_cell.length_c   1.000
_cell.angle_alpha   90.00
_cell.angle_beta   90.00
_cell.angle_gamma   90.00
#
_symmetry.space_group_name_H-M   'P 1'
#
loop_
_entity.id
_entity.type
_entity.pdbx_description
1 polymer ?
#
loop_
_entity_poly.entity_id
_entity_poly.type
_entity_poly.pdbx_seq_one_letter_code
_entity_poly.pdbx_strand_id
1 'polypeptide(L)' 'MVASFSLAIALPKFKVVAEAADSLFPSFLPKDVNTIKDPFARTLATRIQRLPVS' A
#
# COMPACT_ATOMS: atom_id res chain seq x y z
N MET A 1 -32.45 -19.72 42.82
CA MET A 1 -32.58 -19.11 41.48
C MET A 1 -31.21 -18.55 41.13
N VAL A 2 -30.34 -19.37 40.51
CA VAL A 2 -28.94 -19.02 40.24
C VAL A 2 -28.88 -18.41 38.84
N ALA A 3 -28.56 -17.13 38.74
CA ALA A 3 -28.41 -16.45 37.46
C ALA A 3 -27.02 -16.75 36.89
N SER A 4 -26.97 -17.52 35.81
CA SER A 4 -25.76 -17.76 35.04
C SER A 4 -25.36 -16.48 34.31
N PHE A 5 -24.33 -15.79 34.82
CA PHE A 5 -23.72 -14.66 34.11
C PHE A 5 -22.65 -15.18 33.15
N SER A 6 -23.01 -15.37 31.88
CA SER A 6 -22.03 -15.64 30.82
C SER A 6 -21.35 -14.34 30.42
N LEU A 7 -20.07 -14.20 30.76
CA LEU A 7 -19.22 -13.10 30.32
C LEU A 7 -18.66 -13.43 28.93
N ALA A 8 -19.31 -12.90 27.88
CA ALA A 8 -18.81 -13.01 26.52
C ALA A 8 -17.59 -12.10 26.33
N ILE A 9 -16.38 -12.70 26.35
CA ILE A 9 -15.13 -12.00 26.08
C ILE A 9 -15.02 -11.83 24.56
N ALA A 10 -15.29 -10.63 24.06
CA ALA A 10 -15.11 -10.29 22.65
C ALA A 10 -13.62 -10.11 22.33
N LEU A 11 -13.08 -10.94 21.43
CA LEU A 11 -11.71 -10.81 20.95
C LEU A 11 -11.59 -9.58 20.03
N PRO A 12 -10.55 -8.73 20.20
CA PRO A 12 -10.34 -7.60 19.31
C PRO A 12 -9.97 -8.11 17.91
N LYS A 13 -10.77 -7.75 16.92
CA LYS A 13 -10.47 -8.00 15.50
C LYS A 13 -9.52 -6.92 15.01
N PHE A 14 -8.26 -7.27 14.79
CA PHE A 14 -7.29 -6.37 14.20
C PHE A 14 -7.58 -6.21 12.70
N LYS A 15 -8.07 -5.04 12.31
CA LYS A 15 -8.18 -4.65 10.91
C LYS A 15 -6.83 -4.06 10.50
N VAL A 16 -6.03 -4.84 9.77
CA VAL A 16 -4.83 -4.32 9.10
C VAL A 16 -5.30 -3.46 7.93
N VAL A 17 -5.28 -2.14 8.13
CA VAL A 17 -5.56 -1.17 7.08
C VAL A 17 -4.21 -0.72 6.54
N ALA A 18 -3.91 -1.06 5.29
CA ALA A 18 -2.87 -0.36 4.56
C ALA A 18 -3.40 1.06 4.32
N GLU A 19 -2.62 2.10 4.67
CA GLU A 19 -3.00 3.52 4.64
C GLU A 19 -3.20 4.05 3.22
N ALA A 20 -4.35 3.73 2.63
CA ALA A 20 -4.67 4.03 1.25
C ALA A 20 -5.23 5.44 1.12
N ALA A 21 -4.39 6.46 1.36
CA ALA A 21 -4.48 7.64 0.53
C ALA A 21 -3.83 7.30 -0.82
N ASP A 22 -3.69 8.23 -1.75
CA ASP A 22 -2.90 8.02 -2.98
C ASP A 22 -1.41 7.63 -2.73
N SER A 23 -1.07 7.39 -1.46
CA SER A 23 0.12 6.89 -0.78
C SER A 23 0.27 5.37 -0.64
N LEU A 24 -0.71 4.53 -1.02
CA LEU A 24 -0.64 3.08 -0.69
C LEU A 24 0.46 2.31 -1.43
N PHE A 25 0.81 2.79 -2.61
CA PHE A 25 2.00 2.32 -3.31
C PHE A 25 2.72 3.53 -3.89
N PRO A 26 4.00 3.73 -3.57
CA PRO A 26 4.76 4.81 -4.17
C PRO A 26 4.73 4.67 -5.68
N SER A 27 4.78 5.80 -6.39
CA SER A 27 5.04 5.79 -7.83
C SER A 27 6.24 4.88 -8.08
N PHE A 28 6.12 3.97 -9.05
CA PHE A 28 7.22 3.09 -9.40
C PHE A 28 8.48 3.88 -9.78
N LEU A 29 8.25 5.07 -10.35
CA LEU A 29 9.27 6.04 -10.69
C LEU A 29 9.87 6.69 -9.44
N PRO A 30 11.19 6.55 -9.23
CA PRO A 30 11.92 7.33 -8.24
C PRO A 30 11.84 8.83 -8.53
N LYS A 31 11.97 9.67 -7.49
CA LYS A 31 12.00 11.14 -7.65
C LYS A 31 13.17 11.60 -8.53
N ASP A 32 14.23 10.80 -8.60
CA ASP A 32 15.48 11.10 -9.31
C ASP A 32 15.39 10.96 -10.84
N VAL A 33 14.26 10.51 -11.38
CA VAL A 33 14.06 10.39 -12.84
C VAL A 33 14.29 11.74 -13.53
N ASN A 34 13.94 12.84 -12.88
CA ASN A 34 14.16 14.19 -13.40
C ASN A 34 15.65 14.58 -13.49
N THR A 35 16.53 13.89 -12.76
CA THR A 35 17.98 14.12 -12.72
C THR A 35 18.73 13.38 -13.84
N ILE A 36 18.07 12.47 -14.57
CA ILE A 36 18.68 11.72 -15.68
C ILE A 36 19.08 12.69 -16.79
N LYS A 37 20.37 12.77 -17.11
CA LYS A 37 20.91 13.70 -18.12
C LYS A 37 20.46 13.38 -19.54
N ASP A 38 20.42 12.10 -19.90
CA ASP A 38 19.96 11.67 -21.21
C ASP A 38 18.42 11.82 -21.33
N PRO A 39 17.91 12.66 -22.24
CA PRO A 39 16.47 12.86 -22.42
C PRO A 39 15.76 11.59 -22.89
N PHE A 40 16.45 10.72 -23.63
CA PHE A 40 15.88 9.46 -24.09
C PHE A 40 15.69 8.51 -22.91
N ALA A 41 16.74 8.26 -22.13
CA ALA A 41 16.66 7.44 -20.91
C ALA A 41 15.61 7.98 -19.91
N ARG A 42 15.48 9.30 -19.77
CA ARG A 42 14.45 9.93 -18.93
C ARG A 42 13.03 9.58 -19.40
N THR A 43 12.80 9.69 -20.70
CA THR A 43 11.50 9.38 -21.32
C THR A 43 11.19 7.89 -21.30
N LEU A 44 12.22 7.03 -21.37
CA LEU A 44 12.03 5.59 -21.21
C LEU A 44 11.66 5.23 -19.78
N ALA A 45 12.33 5.82 -18.77
CA ALA A 45 12.04 5.56 -17.37
C ALA A 45 10.57 5.84 -17.04
N THR A 46 10.00 6.95 -17.53
CA THR A 46 8.59 7.33 -17.27
C THR A 46 7.57 6.33 -17.81
N ARG A 47 7.98 5.42 -18.70
CA ARG A 47 7.10 4.42 -19.32
C ARG A 47 7.12 3.06 -18.61
N ILE A 48 7.96 2.87 -17.59
CA ILE A 48 8.03 1.58 -16.88
C ILE A 48 6.78 1.40 -16.02
N GLN A 49 6.06 0.30 -16.22
CA GLN A 49 4.83 -0.06 -15.51
C GLN A 49 5.02 -1.38 -14.75
N ARG A 50 4.24 -1.58 -13.68
CA ARG A 50 4.23 -2.84 -12.93
C ARG A 50 3.41 -3.89 -13.66
N LEU A 51 3.88 -5.14 -13.63
CA LEU A 51 3.07 -6.28 -14.03
C LEU A 51 2.13 -6.66 -12.87
N PRO A 52 0.83 -6.90 -13.12
CA PRO A 52 -0.07 -7.41 -12.09
C PRO A 52 0.35 -8.84 -11.72
N VAL A 53 0.41 -9.11 -10.41
CA VAL A 53 0.66 -10.47 -9.89
C VAL A 53 -0.66 -10.99 -9.34
N SER A 54 -1.14 -12.09 -9.91
CA SER A 54 -2.39 -12.79 -9.55
C SER A 54 -2.23 -13.68 -8.34
#